data_AF-A0A831R746-F1
#
_entry.id   AF-A0A831R746-F1
#
_cell.length_a   1.000
_cell.length_b   1.000
_cell.length_c   1.000
_cell.angle_alpha   90.00
_cell.angle_beta   90.00
_cell.angle_gamma   90.00
#
_symmetry.space_group_name_H-M   'P 1'
#
loop_
_entity.id
_entity.type
_entity.pdbx_description
1 polymer ?
#
loop_
_entity_poly.entity_id
_entity_poly.type
_entity_poly.pdbx_seq_one_letter_code
_entity_poly.pdbx_strand_id
1 'polypeptide(L)'
;LQAYGQKDPLVEYKSEGHRMYKDLLLSIDSMIAHSLMRARVNSQNRAPHRHVVSQPRANKVGRNDPCPCGSGKKYKRCGMISAPEHKG
;
A
#
# COMPACT_ATOMS: atom_id res chain seq x y z
N LEU A 1 -30.17 -47.18 -19.50
CA LEU A 1 -29.10 -47.35 -18.48
C LEU A 1 -27.78 -47.45 -19.22
N GLN A 2 -27.07 -46.34 -19.40
CA GLN A 2 -25.78 -46.35 -20.12
C GLN A 2 -24.73 -47.05 -19.26
N ALA A 3 -24.16 -48.13 -19.81
CA ALA A 3 -23.14 -48.92 -19.18
C ALA A 3 -21.86 -48.08 -19.00
N TYR A 4 -21.54 -47.71 -17.77
CA TYR A 4 -20.25 -47.15 -17.37
C TYR A 4 -19.19 -48.26 -17.38
N GLY A 5 -18.86 -48.76 -18.56
CA GLY A 5 -17.74 -49.68 -18.75
C GLY A 5 -16.43 -48.89 -18.87
N GLN A 6 -15.62 -48.94 -17.82
CA GLN A 6 -14.17 -49.11 -17.95
C GLN A 6 -13.35 -47.93 -18.53
N LYS A 7 -13.53 -46.71 -18.01
CA LYS A 7 -12.46 -45.70 -18.12
C LYS A 7 -11.50 -45.85 -16.94
N ASP A 8 -10.20 -45.79 -17.22
CA ASP A 8 -9.16 -45.88 -16.20
C ASP A 8 -9.36 -44.75 -15.16
N PRO A 9 -9.49 -45.06 -13.85
CA PRO A 9 -9.70 -44.05 -12.81
C PRO A 9 -8.67 -42.92 -12.82
N LEU A 10 -7.42 -43.23 -13.21
CA LEU A 10 -6.36 -42.23 -13.30
C LEU A 10 -6.56 -41.27 -14.47
N VAL A 11 -7.12 -41.75 -15.57
CA VAL A 11 -7.47 -40.92 -16.73
C VAL A 11 -8.63 -39.99 -16.38
N GLU A 12 -9.62 -40.51 -15.66
CA GLU A 12 -10.77 -39.73 -15.22
C GLU A 12 -10.35 -38.62 -14.25
N TYR A 13 -9.56 -38.97 -13.22
CA TYR A 13 -9.00 -38.00 -12.28
C TYR A 13 -8.18 -36.91 -12.98
N LYS A 14 -7.32 -37.28 -13.93
CA LYS A 14 -6.56 -36.30 -14.73
C LYS A 14 -7.47 -35.40 -15.56
N SER A 15 -8.48 -35.97 -16.20
CA SER A 15 -9.42 -35.21 -17.04
C SER A 15 -10.26 -34.24 -16.21
N GLU A 16 -10.70 -34.67 -15.03
CA GLU A 16 -11.48 -33.87 -14.09
C GLU A 16 -10.62 -32.76 -13.47
N GLY A 17 -9.41 -33.08 -13.03
CA GLY A 17 -8.46 -32.09 -12.52
C GLY A 17 -8.07 -31.06 -13.59
N HIS A 18 -7.88 -31.50 -14.83
CA HIS A 18 -7.60 -30.59 -15.95
C HIS A 18 -8.80 -29.68 -16.28
N ARG A 19 -10.03 -30.19 -16.15
CA ARG A 19 -11.25 -29.39 -16.29
C ARG A 19 -11.32 -28.31 -15.20
N MET A 20 -11.13 -28.69 -13.94
CA MET A 20 -11.14 -27.73 -12.82
C MET A 20 -10.05 -26.66 -12.97
N TYR A 21 -8.86 -27.04 -13.44
CA TYR A 21 -7.77 -26.10 -13.72
C TYR A 21 -8.14 -25.10 -14.82
N LYS A 22 -8.76 -25.57 -15.91
CA LYS A 22 -9.26 -24.68 -16.97
C LYS A 22 -10.33 -23.72 -16.46
N ASP A 23 -11.24 -24.19 -15.61
CA ASP A 23 -12.27 -23.35 -15.00
C ASP A 23 -11.64 -22.27 -14.10
N LEU A 24 -10.59 -22.61 -13.35
CA LEU A 24 -9.81 -21.65 -12.57
C LEU A 24 -9.15 -20.58 -13.46
N LEU A 25 -8.52 -20.98 -14.57
CA LEU A 25 -7.91 -20.04 -15.51
C LEU A 25 -8.94 -19.05 -16.07
N LEU A 26 -10.11 -19.56 -16.49
CA LEU A 26 -11.21 -18.72 -16.99
C LEU A 26 -11.72 -17.74 -15.91
N SER A 27 -11.76 -18.17 -14.65
CA SER A 27 -12.13 -17.31 -13.53
C SER A 27 -11.12 -16.18 -13.31
N ILE A 28 -9.82 -16.47 -13.40
CA ILE A 28 -8.75 -15.47 -13.29
C ILE A 28 -8.83 -14.46 -14.43
N ASP A 29 -9.00 -14.93 -15.67
CA ASP A 29 -9.12 -14.05 -16.84
C ASP A 29 -10.33 -13.13 -16.73
N SER A 30 -11.47 -13.66 -16.27
CA SER A 30 -12.67 -12.89 -15.99
C SER A 30 -12.43 -11.82 -14.90
N MET A 31 -11.73 -12.18 -13.83
CA MET A 31 -11.37 -11.25 -12.76
C MET A 31 -10.45 -10.12 -13.26
N ILE A 32 -9.46 -10.44 -14.12
CA ILE A 32 -8.59 -9.44 -14.73
C ILE A 32 -9.40 -8.52 -15.63
N ALA A 33 -10.24 -9.06 -16.52
CA ALA A 33 -11.08 -8.29 -17.42
C ALA A 33 -12.03 -7.34 -16.66
N HIS A 34 -12.67 -7.84 -15.60
CA HIS A 34 -13.54 -7.03 -14.74
C HIS A 34 -12.77 -5.92 -14.02
N SER A 35 -11.59 -6.25 -13.50
CA SER A 35 -10.70 -5.28 -12.84
C SER A 35 -10.27 -4.18 -13.80
N LEU A 36 -9.89 -4.52 -15.03
CA LEU A 36 -9.49 -3.57 -16.07
C LEU A 36 -10.65 -2.69 -16.52
N MET A 37 -11.83 -3.27 -16.77
CA MET A 37 -13.01 -2.53 -17.22
C MET A 37 -13.47 -1.49 -16.20
N ARG A 38 -13.33 -1.79 -14.91
CA ARG A 38 -13.67 -0.87 -13.81
C ARG A 38 -12.52 0.04 -13.40
N ALA A 39 -11.29 -0.25 -13.82
CA ALA A 39 -10.14 0.57 -13.53
C ALA A 39 -10.33 1.95 -14.16
N ARG A 40 -10.65 2.94 -13.32
CA ARG A 40 -10.54 4.34 -13.70
C ARG A 40 -9.05 4.68 -13.64
N VAL A 41 -8.46 4.96 -14.79
CA VAL A 41 -7.17 5.66 -14.83
C VAL A 41 -7.45 7.06 -14.31
N ASN A 42 -7.25 7.26 -13.01
CA ASN A 42 -7.07 8.60 -12.48
C ASN A 42 -5.76 9.10 -13.09
N SER A 43 -5.86 9.69 -14.28
CA SER A 43 -4.89 10.66 -14.75
C SER A 43 -4.97 11.77 -13.72
N GLN A 44 -4.17 11.66 -12.67
CA GLN A 44 -3.79 12.79 -11.88
C GLN A 44 -3.05 13.69 -12.86
N ASN A 45 -3.80 14.51 -13.60
CA ASN A 45 -3.34 15.82 -13.94
C ASN A 45 -3.12 16.49 -12.59
N ARG A 46 -1.96 16.22 -11.99
CA ARG A 46 -1.42 16.97 -10.87
C ARG A 46 -1.30 18.37 -11.45
N ALA A 47 -2.37 19.15 -11.28
CA ALA A 47 -2.27 20.59 -11.34
C ALA A 47 -0.99 20.94 -10.56
N PRO A 48 -0.09 21.76 -11.12
CA PRO A 48 1.14 22.10 -10.42
C PRO A 48 0.72 22.57 -9.04
N HIS A 49 1.24 21.90 -8.01
CA HIS A 49 1.03 22.30 -6.62
C HIS A 49 1.41 23.78 -6.57
N ARG A 50 0.41 24.66 -6.54
CA ARG A 50 0.64 26.06 -6.22
C ARG A 50 1.17 26.02 -4.79
N HIS A 51 2.49 26.18 -4.68
CA HIS A 51 3.12 26.55 -3.44
C HIS A 51 2.49 27.86 -3.02
N VAL A 52 1.47 27.77 -2.17
CA VAL A 52 0.97 28.93 -1.44
C VAL A 52 2.16 29.44 -0.64
N VAL A 53 2.65 30.61 -1.04
CA VAL A 53 3.74 31.32 -0.37
C VAL A 53 3.42 31.40 1.12
N SER A 54 4.40 30.98 1.90
CA SER A 54 4.42 30.90 3.35
C SER A 54 3.81 32.13 4.02
N GLN A 55 2.84 31.92 4.90
CA GLN A 55 2.64 32.85 6.02
C GLN A 55 3.97 32.93 6.79
N PRO A 56 4.39 34.11 7.27
CA PRO A 56 5.54 34.22 8.16
C PRO A 56 5.14 33.54 9.47
N ARG A 57 5.41 32.23 9.58
CA ARG A 57 5.40 31.55 10.86
C ARG A 57 6.50 32.24 11.66
N ALA A 58 6.13 32.94 12.72
CA ALA A 58 7.06 33.32 13.78
C ALA A 58 8.06 32.18 13.98
N ASN A 59 9.37 32.48 14.05
CA ASN A 59 10.46 31.52 14.06
C ASN A 59 10.31 30.49 15.20
N LYS A 60 9.44 29.49 14.98
CA LYS A 60 9.23 28.38 15.90
C LYS A 60 10.38 27.44 15.64
N VAL A 61 11.24 27.27 16.66
CA VAL A 61 12.34 26.31 16.64
C VAL A 61 11.81 24.97 16.13
N GLY A 62 12.34 24.51 15.00
CA GLY A 62 11.94 23.27 14.37
C GLY A 62 12.34 22.07 15.21
N ARG A 63 11.60 20.97 15.07
CA ARG A 63 11.80 19.73 15.84
C ARG A 63 13.26 19.22 15.83
N ASN A 64 13.98 19.43 14.71
CA ASN A 64 15.35 18.95 14.51
C ASN A 64 16.42 20.06 14.66
N ASP A 65 16.02 21.31 14.88
CA ASP A 65 16.94 22.43 15.05
C ASP A 65 17.71 22.30 16.37
N PRO A 66 18.91 22.92 16.49
CA PRO A 66 19.60 23.03 17.76
C PRO A 66 18.66 23.66 18.80
N CYS A 67 18.62 23.08 19.99
CA CYS A 67 17.76 23.60 21.04
C CYS A 67 18.31 24.95 21.55
N PRO A 68 17.46 25.98 21.74
CA PRO A 68 17.87 27.29 22.28
C PRO A 68 18.38 27.21 23.72
N CYS A 69 18.25 26.06 24.38
CA CYS A 69 18.76 25.75 25.72
C CYS A 69 20.29 25.80 25.84
N GLY A 70 21.02 25.79 24.71
CA GLY A 70 22.48 25.76 24.71
C GLY A 70 23.10 24.39 24.98
N SER A 71 22.30 23.33 25.16
CA SER A 71 22.82 21.98 25.46
C SER A 71 23.50 21.27 24.28
N GLY A 72 23.52 21.88 23.09
CA GLY A 72 24.04 21.27 21.88
C GLY A 72 23.17 20.12 21.30
N LYS A 73 22.04 19.79 21.93
CA LYS A 73 21.10 18.75 21.45
C LYS A 73 20.02 19.35 20.54
N LYS A 74 19.44 18.51 19.68
CA LYS A 74 18.26 18.88 18.86
C LYS A 74 17.04 19.16 19.74
N TYR A 75 16.17 20.09 19.34
CA TYR A 75 14.98 20.51 20.11
C TYR A 75 14.08 19.33 20.53
N LYS A 76 13.88 18.33 19.66
CA LYS A 76 13.12 17.11 19.99
C LYS A 76 13.67 16.30 21.17
N ARG A 77 14.94 16.48 21.54
CA ARG A 77 15.64 15.74 22.62
C ARG A 77 15.99 16.61 23.84
N CYS A 78 15.95 17.94 23.73
CA CYS A 78 16.15 18.88 24.85
C CYS A 78 14.80 19.45 25.30
N GLY A 79 14.04 20.12 24.41
CA GLY A 79 12.86 20.92 24.77
C GLY A 79 11.49 20.26 24.62
N MET A 80 11.36 19.13 23.89
CA MET A 80 10.06 18.42 23.74
C MET A 80 9.89 17.23 24.69
N ILE A 81 11.00 16.63 25.10
CA ILE A 81 11.06 15.59 26.11
C ILE A 81 11.64 16.32 27.31
N SER A 82 11.05 16.25 28.50
CA SER A 82 11.54 16.91 29.72
C SER A 82 12.91 16.35 30.12
N ALA A 83 13.92 16.73 29.35
CA ALA A 83 15.30 16.29 29.47
C ALA A 83 15.83 16.74 30.83
N PRO A 84 16.82 16.05 31.42
CA PRO A 84 17.38 16.43 32.71
C PRO A 84 17.87 17.90 32.75
N GLU A 85 18.24 18.47 31.60
CA GLU A 85 18.66 19.88 31.42
C GLU A 85 17.49 20.89 31.51
N HIS A 86 16.24 20.42 31.46
CA HIS A 86 15.01 21.21 31.50
C HIS A 86 14.00 20.70 32.52
N LYS A 87 14.41 19.84 33.45
CA LYS A 87 13.59 19.47 34.60
C LYS A 87 13.58 20.63 35.59
N GLY A 88 12.59 21.51 35.43
CA GLY A 88 12.11 22.43 36.45
C GLY A 88 10.80 21.89 37.01
#